data_AF-A0A832HVQ1-F1
#
_entry.id   AF-A0A832HVQ1-F1
#
_cell.length_a   1.000
_cell.length_b   1.000
_cell.length_c   1.000
_cell.angle_alpha   90.00
_cell.angle_beta   90.00
_cell.angle_gamma   90.00
#
_symmetry.space_group_name_H-M   'P 1'
#
loop_
_entity.id
_entity.type
_entity.pdbx_description
1 polymer ?
#
loop_
_entity_poly.entity_id
_entity_poly.type
_entity_poly.pdbx_seq_one_letter_code
_entity_poly.pdbx_strand_id
1 'polypeptide(L)'
;MKRLLAILAFGSGFFVEAGVPAVIPADDWVTNAVIYPRFVSNAAPQRELFATLMAEPVAGKLRIWWQPSLFNSNSTAILWTSFDAPGHWPSRDWRSRPMTGRGGIWDARLAITELDVPVVYFVEERQKGRTNVSAMRACHPQAAGLEMPSRMFWPFIEGFEEGLESWQLHRAPKGAEIKEGAPAFHGRFALEASLPAGSTSMVVATTRIRGWQLTRHGVNGIGLYLRMRTGSGRARFAFLANTGTRNEKKFESRVTAELKEEWKPVELPLESFPELRAAAVDSMLIEFFGEGPAEFLIDDVWLLG
;
A
#
# COMPACT_ATOMS: atom_id res chain seq x y z
N MET A 1 50.77 33.51 -45.41
CA MET A 1 50.10 32.99 -46.63
C MET A 1 49.60 31.58 -46.36
N LYS A 2 48.26 31.36 -46.41
CA LYS A 2 47.54 30.10 -46.77
C LYS A 2 47.82 28.85 -45.88
N ARG A 3 46.86 28.15 -45.25
CA ARG A 3 45.40 27.94 -45.45
C ARG A 3 44.77 27.49 -44.12
N LEU A 4 43.58 28.02 -43.80
CA LEU A 4 42.62 27.40 -42.89
C LEU A 4 42.06 26.13 -43.57
N LEU A 5 42.04 25.00 -42.87
CA LEU A 5 41.25 23.83 -43.23
C LEU A 5 40.04 23.78 -42.28
N ALA A 6 38.86 24.10 -42.79
CA ALA A 6 37.59 23.89 -42.10
C ALA A 6 37.17 22.44 -42.31
N ILE A 7 37.09 21.67 -41.23
CA ILE A 7 36.50 20.32 -41.24
C ILE A 7 35.00 20.48 -40.96
N LEU A 8 34.20 20.35 -42.01
CA LEU A 8 32.75 20.14 -41.94
C LEU A 8 32.51 18.71 -41.42
N ALA A 9 32.19 18.59 -40.12
CA ALA A 9 31.64 17.37 -39.57
C ALA A 9 30.18 17.23 -40.03
N PHE A 10 29.95 16.34 -41.00
CA PHE A 10 28.61 15.87 -41.35
C PHE A 10 28.03 15.15 -40.13
N GLY A 11 27.00 15.75 -39.53
CA GLY A 11 26.19 15.10 -38.51
C GLY A 11 25.49 13.89 -39.12
N SER A 12 25.96 12.69 -38.78
CA SER A 12 25.19 11.47 -38.91
C SER A 12 24.03 11.58 -37.92
N GLY A 13 22.88 12.04 -38.42
CA GLY A 13 21.62 12.00 -37.71
C GLY A 13 21.30 10.55 -37.36
N PHE A 14 21.48 10.21 -36.09
CA PHE A 14 20.83 9.05 -35.52
C PHE A 14 19.33 9.33 -35.55
N PHE A 15 18.65 8.79 -36.57
CA PHE A 15 17.24 8.50 -36.45
C PHE A 15 17.12 7.48 -35.31
N VAL A 16 16.80 7.97 -34.11
CA VAL A 16 16.19 7.13 -33.10
C VAL A 16 14.84 6.77 -33.69
N GLU A 17 14.72 5.56 -34.23
CA GLU A 17 13.42 4.94 -34.43
C GLU A 17 12.69 5.08 -33.10
N ALA A 18 11.66 5.94 -33.08
CA ALA A 18 10.70 5.97 -32.00
C ALA A 18 10.06 4.58 -32.00
N GLY A 19 10.60 3.69 -31.17
CA GLY A 19 10.07 2.35 -30.99
C GLY A 19 8.57 2.46 -30.74
N VAL A 20 7.79 1.65 -31.46
CA VAL A 20 6.36 1.49 -31.19
C VAL A 20 6.20 1.34 -29.68
N PRO A 21 5.39 2.18 -29.01
CA PRO A 21 5.22 2.08 -27.56
C PRO A 21 4.81 0.64 -27.26
N ALA A 22 5.57 -0.02 -26.38
CA ALA A 22 5.29 -1.39 -25.99
C ALA A 22 3.82 -1.47 -25.56
N VAL A 23 3.04 -2.33 -26.22
CA VAL A 23 1.64 -2.55 -25.85
C VAL A 23 1.66 -3.14 -24.44
N ILE A 24 1.19 -2.36 -23.47
CA ILE A 24 1.10 -2.81 -22.08
C ILE A 24 -0.03 -3.84 -22.02
N PRO A 25 0.25 -5.09 -21.62
CA PRO A 25 -0.79 -6.10 -21.49
C PRO A 25 -1.80 -5.70 -20.41
N ALA A 26 -3.08 -5.99 -20.64
CA ALA A 26 -4.16 -5.72 -19.70
C ALA A 26 -3.97 -6.44 -18.36
N ASP A 27 -3.47 -7.68 -18.41
CA ASP A 27 -3.17 -8.52 -17.26
C ASP A 27 -2.08 -9.52 -17.64
N ASP A 28 -0.99 -9.55 -16.88
CA ASP A 28 0.14 -10.46 -17.15
C ASP A 28 0.87 -10.87 -15.85
N TRP A 29 1.65 -11.93 -15.93
CA TRP A 29 2.52 -12.38 -14.86
C TRP A 29 3.63 -11.35 -14.60
N VAL A 30 3.91 -11.07 -13.33
CA VAL A 30 5.08 -10.27 -12.97
C VAL A 30 6.34 -11.11 -13.22
N THR A 31 7.21 -10.62 -14.11
CA THR A 31 8.39 -11.37 -14.60
C THR A 31 9.68 -11.10 -13.80
N ASN A 32 9.74 -10.00 -13.04
CA ASN A 32 10.89 -9.65 -12.18
C ASN A 32 10.87 -10.42 -10.85
N ALA A 33 11.98 -10.42 -10.10
CA ALA A 33 12.03 -11.01 -8.77
C ALA A 33 10.94 -10.41 -7.85
N VAL A 34 10.01 -11.24 -7.41
CA VAL A 34 8.87 -10.81 -6.60
C VAL A 34 9.09 -11.23 -5.15
N ILE A 35 8.90 -10.30 -4.20
CA ILE A 35 8.82 -10.62 -2.78
C ILE A 35 7.35 -10.60 -2.36
N TYR A 36 6.88 -11.75 -1.89
CA TYR A 36 5.59 -11.85 -1.22
C TYR A 36 5.64 -11.16 0.14
N PRO A 37 4.52 -10.60 0.61
CA PRO A 37 4.45 -10.10 1.97
C PRO A 37 4.84 -11.20 2.97
N ARG A 38 5.52 -10.82 4.05
CA ARG A 38 6.10 -11.76 5.03
C ARG A 38 5.08 -12.67 5.72
N PHE A 39 3.81 -12.27 5.73
CA PHE A 39 2.72 -13.06 6.31
C PHE A 39 2.22 -14.18 5.39
N VAL A 40 2.59 -14.16 4.11
CA VAL A 40 2.26 -15.23 3.16
C VAL A 40 3.21 -16.39 3.41
N SER A 41 2.66 -17.59 3.44
CA SER A 41 3.40 -18.85 3.52
C SER A 41 4.62 -18.84 2.57
N ASN A 42 5.77 -19.34 3.05
CA ASN A 42 6.99 -19.55 2.24
C ASN A 42 6.83 -20.63 1.14
N ALA A 43 5.60 -21.02 0.80
CA ALA A 43 5.31 -21.92 -0.30
C ALA A 43 5.80 -21.32 -1.61
N ALA A 44 6.45 -22.15 -2.44
CA ALA A 44 6.82 -21.75 -3.79
C ALA A 44 5.55 -21.45 -4.60
N PRO A 45 5.52 -20.36 -5.39
CA PRO A 45 4.35 -20.02 -6.19
C PRO A 45 4.07 -21.08 -7.26
N GLN A 46 2.80 -21.46 -7.43
CA GLN A 46 2.37 -22.57 -8.30
C GLN A 46 1.63 -22.07 -9.53
N ARG A 47 2.35 -21.70 -10.60
CA ARG A 47 1.74 -21.09 -11.81
C ARG A 47 0.69 -22.00 -12.46
N GLU A 48 0.92 -23.30 -12.46
CA GLU A 48 0.09 -24.30 -13.14
C GLU A 48 -1.26 -24.47 -12.44
N LEU A 49 -1.31 -24.41 -11.11
CA LEU A 49 -2.57 -24.49 -10.37
C LEU A 49 -3.44 -23.24 -10.58
N PHE A 50 -2.80 -22.11 -10.81
CA PHE A 50 -3.44 -20.80 -11.02
C PHE A 50 -3.41 -20.37 -12.49
N ALA A 51 -3.32 -21.29 -13.44
CA ALA A 51 -3.17 -20.97 -14.87
C ALA A 51 -4.36 -20.16 -15.44
N THR A 52 -5.55 -20.31 -14.85
CA THR A 52 -6.77 -19.57 -15.21
C THR A 52 -6.98 -18.29 -14.41
N LEU A 53 -6.07 -17.96 -13.47
CA LEU A 53 -6.15 -16.73 -12.69
C LEU A 53 -5.98 -15.53 -13.62
N MET A 54 -6.98 -14.65 -13.65
CA MET A 54 -6.93 -13.43 -14.44
C MET A 54 -7.80 -12.32 -13.84
N ALA A 55 -7.58 -11.11 -14.33
CA ALA A 55 -8.38 -9.94 -14.05
C ALA A 55 -9.17 -9.50 -15.29
N GLU A 56 -10.44 -9.14 -15.12
CA GLU A 56 -11.31 -8.66 -16.19
C GLU A 56 -12.20 -7.50 -15.71
N PRO A 57 -12.57 -6.55 -16.59
CA PRO A 57 -13.53 -5.51 -16.24
C PRO A 57 -14.96 -6.08 -16.18
N VAL A 58 -15.69 -5.81 -15.10
CA VAL A 58 -17.12 -6.16 -14.97
C VAL A 58 -17.87 -5.03 -14.28
N ALA A 59 -18.79 -4.39 -15.00
CA ALA A 59 -19.68 -3.34 -14.47
C ALA A 59 -18.94 -2.23 -13.68
N GLY A 60 -17.89 -1.67 -14.28
CA GLY A 60 -17.08 -0.59 -13.67
C GLY A 60 -16.19 -1.03 -12.51
N LYS A 61 -16.01 -2.35 -12.30
CA LYS A 61 -15.12 -2.93 -11.29
C LYS A 61 -14.14 -3.88 -11.95
N LEU A 62 -13.01 -4.12 -11.31
CA LEU A 62 -12.11 -5.19 -11.73
C LEU A 62 -12.50 -6.48 -11.02
N ARG A 63 -12.91 -7.50 -11.77
CA ARG A 63 -13.15 -8.84 -11.24
C ARG A 63 -11.88 -9.64 -11.39
N ILE A 64 -11.38 -10.16 -10.28
CA ILE A 64 -10.28 -11.12 -10.27
C ILE A 64 -10.87 -12.48 -9.96
N TRP A 65 -10.63 -13.43 -10.84
CA TRP A 65 -11.22 -14.76 -10.74
C TRP A 65 -10.24 -15.85 -11.12
N TRP A 66 -10.50 -17.03 -10.58
CA TRP A 66 -9.71 -18.23 -10.80
C TRP A 66 -10.62 -19.45 -10.79
N GLN A 67 -10.48 -20.29 -11.80
CA GLN A 67 -11.18 -21.56 -11.90
C GLN A 67 -10.17 -22.71 -11.71
N PRO A 68 -10.09 -23.32 -10.52
CA PRO A 68 -9.21 -24.46 -10.30
C PRO A 68 -9.60 -25.65 -11.19
N SER A 69 -8.61 -26.47 -11.56
CA SER A 69 -8.86 -27.74 -12.26
C SER A 69 -9.67 -28.72 -11.40
N LEU A 70 -9.48 -28.67 -10.07
CA LEU A 70 -10.29 -29.38 -9.09
C LEU A 70 -10.78 -28.39 -8.03
N PHE A 71 -12.06 -28.04 -8.10
CA PHE A 71 -12.66 -27.15 -7.11
C PHE A 71 -12.91 -27.91 -5.79
N ASN A 72 -12.24 -27.47 -4.72
CA ASN A 72 -12.43 -28.02 -3.39
C ASN A 72 -13.20 -27.00 -2.52
N SER A 73 -14.47 -27.31 -2.23
CA SER A 73 -15.36 -26.46 -1.43
C SER A 73 -14.96 -26.32 0.04
N ASN A 74 -14.04 -27.16 0.53
CA ASN A 74 -13.47 -27.04 1.88
C ASN A 74 -12.24 -26.12 1.92
N SER A 75 -11.87 -25.52 0.79
CA SER A 75 -10.79 -24.54 0.71
C SER A 75 -11.34 -23.14 0.88
N THR A 76 -10.51 -22.22 1.34
CA THR A 76 -10.78 -20.78 1.23
C THR A 76 -9.77 -20.14 0.31
N ALA A 77 -10.19 -19.13 -0.44
CA ALA A 77 -9.30 -18.34 -1.28
C ALA A 77 -9.29 -16.89 -0.82
N ILE A 78 -8.11 -16.30 -0.72
CA ILE A 78 -7.88 -14.91 -0.36
C ILE A 78 -7.15 -14.26 -1.53
N LEU A 79 -7.73 -13.19 -2.03
CA LEU A 79 -7.09 -12.32 -2.99
C LEU A 79 -6.26 -11.28 -2.22
N TRP A 80 -4.98 -11.17 -2.57
CA TRP A 80 -4.10 -10.13 -2.09
C TRP A 80 -3.83 -9.13 -3.20
N THR A 81 -3.98 -7.83 -2.91
CA THR A 81 -3.84 -6.75 -3.90
C THR A 81 -3.00 -5.60 -3.38
N SER A 82 -2.30 -4.92 -4.27
CA SER A 82 -1.57 -3.68 -4.02
C SER A 82 -1.67 -2.76 -5.24
N PHE A 83 -1.94 -1.47 -5.01
CA PHE A 83 -1.99 -0.45 -6.07
C PHE A 83 -0.64 0.26 -6.13
N ASP A 84 0.20 -0.14 -7.08
CA ASP A 84 1.51 0.48 -7.32
C ASP A 84 2.08 -0.05 -8.65
N ALA A 85 3.17 0.54 -9.13
CA ALA A 85 3.89 0.03 -10.29
C ALA A 85 4.29 -1.45 -10.10
N PRO A 86 4.22 -2.28 -11.16
CA PRO A 86 4.70 -3.66 -11.11
C PRO A 86 6.21 -3.67 -10.82
N GLY A 87 6.66 -4.60 -9.98
CA GLY A 87 8.07 -4.67 -9.58
C GLY A 87 8.29 -5.09 -8.13
N HIS A 88 9.53 -4.94 -7.69
CA HIS A 88 9.95 -5.36 -6.37
C HIS A 88 9.98 -4.19 -5.40
N TRP A 89 9.02 -4.16 -4.48
CA TRP A 89 9.00 -3.18 -3.39
C TRP A 89 8.77 -3.92 -2.07
N PRO A 90 9.74 -3.91 -1.14
CA PRO A 90 9.56 -4.54 0.16
C PRO A 90 8.40 -3.96 0.97
N SER A 91 8.04 -2.70 0.73
CA SER A 91 7.05 -1.91 1.47
C SER A 91 5.72 -1.74 0.74
N ARG A 92 5.28 -2.71 -0.07
CA ARG A 92 3.96 -2.64 -0.74
C ARG A 92 2.82 -2.56 0.26
N ASP A 93 1.84 -1.75 -0.09
CA ASP A 93 0.58 -1.70 0.61
C ASP A 93 -0.32 -2.85 0.15
N TRP A 94 -0.31 -3.94 0.93
CA TRP A 94 -1.08 -5.15 0.63
C TRP A 94 -2.43 -5.13 1.35
N ARG A 95 -3.47 -5.51 0.62
CA ARG A 95 -4.83 -5.68 1.14
C ARG A 95 -5.35 -7.06 0.82
N SER A 96 -5.92 -7.73 1.82
CA SER A 96 -6.63 -8.99 1.63
C SER A 96 -8.10 -8.77 1.32
N ARG A 97 -8.66 -9.61 0.46
CA ARG A 97 -10.12 -9.73 0.26
C ARG A 97 -10.48 -11.21 0.14
N PRO A 98 -11.44 -11.73 0.91
CA PRO A 98 -11.91 -13.10 0.71
C PRO A 98 -12.54 -13.23 -0.68
N MET A 99 -12.20 -14.30 -1.38
CA MET A 99 -12.84 -14.65 -2.64
C MET A 99 -14.09 -15.50 -2.36
N THR A 100 -15.13 -15.27 -3.15
CA THR A 100 -16.38 -16.03 -3.05
C THR A 100 -16.31 -17.23 -3.99
N GLY A 101 -16.54 -18.44 -3.47
CA GLY A 101 -16.55 -19.68 -4.24
C GLY A 101 -17.96 -20.01 -4.73
N ARG A 102 -18.23 -19.93 -6.04
CA ARG A 102 -19.52 -20.29 -6.65
C ARG A 102 -19.32 -20.92 -8.02
N GLY A 103 -20.05 -22.00 -8.30
CA GLY A 103 -20.03 -22.64 -9.63
C GLY A 103 -18.65 -23.14 -10.06
N GLY A 104 -17.80 -23.56 -9.11
CA GLY A 104 -16.43 -24.01 -9.41
C GLY A 104 -15.42 -22.88 -9.64
N ILE A 105 -15.80 -21.62 -9.38
CA ILE A 105 -14.95 -20.44 -9.58
C ILE A 105 -14.79 -19.73 -8.23
N TRP A 106 -13.58 -19.26 -7.96
CA TRP A 106 -13.31 -18.26 -6.93
C TRP A 106 -13.26 -16.89 -7.59
N ASP A 107 -14.01 -15.91 -7.08
CA ASP A 107 -13.88 -14.53 -7.55
C ASP A 107 -13.99 -13.48 -6.44
N ALA A 108 -13.35 -12.34 -6.67
CA ALA A 108 -13.48 -11.13 -5.88
C ALA A 108 -13.56 -9.91 -6.81
N ARG A 109 -14.22 -8.85 -6.35
CA ARG A 109 -14.38 -7.61 -7.11
C ARG A 109 -13.69 -6.46 -6.39
N LEU A 110 -12.91 -5.70 -7.15
CA LEU A 110 -12.21 -4.51 -6.69
C LEU A 110 -12.87 -3.26 -7.27
N ALA A 111 -13.13 -2.29 -6.41
CA ALA A 111 -13.38 -0.93 -6.86
C ALA A 111 -12.03 -0.33 -7.29
N ILE A 112 -11.95 0.16 -8.52
CA ILE A 112 -10.76 0.84 -9.03
C ILE A 112 -11.09 2.32 -9.11
N THR A 113 -10.35 3.13 -8.34
CA THR A 113 -10.46 4.59 -8.39
C THR A 113 -9.41 5.20 -9.32
N GLU A 114 -8.26 4.55 -9.47
CA GLU A 114 -7.13 5.03 -10.28
C GLU A 114 -6.83 4.05 -11.42
N LEU A 115 -7.21 4.41 -12.65
CA LEU A 115 -7.15 3.48 -13.79
C LEU A 115 -5.78 3.28 -14.42
N ASP A 116 -4.90 4.26 -14.27
CA ASP A 116 -3.52 4.26 -14.76
C ASP A 116 -2.53 3.75 -13.72
N VAL A 117 -2.99 3.49 -12.49
CA VAL A 117 -2.19 2.81 -11.47
C VAL A 117 -2.41 1.31 -11.59
N PRO A 118 -1.34 0.52 -11.80
CA PRO A 118 -1.47 -0.93 -11.91
C PRO A 118 -1.94 -1.57 -10.59
N VAL A 119 -2.72 -2.63 -10.71
CA VAL A 119 -3.11 -3.50 -9.60
C VAL A 119 -2.23 -4.73 -9.63
N VAL A 120 -1.31 -4.84 -8.68
CA VAL A 120 -0.53 -6.06 -8.46
C VAL A 120 -1.30 -6.98 -7.54
N TYR A 121 -1.44 -8.25 -7.90
CA TYR A 121 -2.23 -9.18 -7.12
C TYR A 121 -1.72 -10.63 -7.18
N PHE A 122 -2.14 -11.42 -6.19
CA PHE A 122 -1.99 -12.87 -6.18
C PHE A 122 -3.10 -13.51 -5.34
N VAL A 123 -3.27 -14.82 -5.48
CA VAL A 123 -4.26 -15.59 -4.71
C VAL A 123 -3.54 -16.56 -3.78
N GLU A 124 -4.03 -16.61 -2.54
CA GLU A 124 -3.67 -17.61 -1.56
C GLU A 124 -4.87 -18.55 -1.36
N GLU A 125 -4.69 -19.84 -1.66
CA GLU A 125 -5.66 -20.89 -1.37
C GLU A 125 -5.22 -21.62 -0.09
N ARG A 126 -6.11 -21.63 0.91
CA ARG A 126 -5.90 -22.33 2.17
C ARG A 126 -6.78 -23.57 2.24
N GLN A 127 -6.13 -24.70 2.52
CA GLN A 127 -6.74 -25.99 2.80
C GLN A 127 -6.18 -26.51 4.12
N LYS A 128 -6.84 -27.52 4.71
CA LYS A 128 -6.37 -28.11 5.97
C LYS A 128 -4.93 -28.63 5.82
N GLY A 129 -3.98 -27.96 6.48
CA GLY A 129 -2.57 -28.32 6.48
C GLY A 129 -1.79 -27.96 5.20
N ARG A 130 -2.40 -27.22 4.25
CA ARG A 130 -1.75 -26.85 2.99
C ARG A 130 -2.17 -25.44 2.55
N THR A 131 -1.19 -24.63 2.17
CA THR A 131 -1.40 -23.31 1.56
C THR A 131 -0.73 -23.29 0.19
N ASN A 132 -1.50 -23.01 -0.86
CA ASN A 132 -0.99 -22.77 -2.20
C ASN A 132 -1.04 -21.27 -2.51
N VAL A 133 -0.06 -20.76 -3.24
CA VAL A 133 0.04 -19.34 -3.60
C VAL A 133 0.27 -19.24 -5.10
N SER A 134 -0.46 -18.34 -5.78
CA SER A 134 -0.24 -18.06 -7.19
C SER A 134 1.03 -17.22 -7.38
N ALA A 135 1.66 -17.28 -8.56
CA ALA A 135 2.57 -16.21 -8.98
C ALA A 135 1.84 -14.85 -8.96
N MET A 136 2.56 -13.75 -8.73
CA MET A 136 1.96 -12.42 -8.83
C MET A 136 1.64 -12.06 -10.28
N ARG A 137 0.53 -11.34 -10.44
CA ARG A 137 0.07 -10.75 -11.69
C ARG A 137 -0.03 -9.24 -11.53
N ALA A 138 0.02 -8.52 -12.64
CA ALA A 138 -0.21 -7.10 -12.71
C ALA A 138 -1.29 -6.83 -13.76
N CYS A 139 -2.41 -6.27 -13.30
CA CYS A 139 -3.44 -5.76 -14.18
C CYS A 139 -3.28 -4.25 -14.35
N HIS A 140 -3.39 -3.79 -15.58
CA HIS A 140 -3.48 -2.38 -15.94
C HIS A 140 -4.96 -2.05 -16.22
N PRO A 141 -5.70 -1.43 -15.29
CA PRO A 141 -7.16 -1.27 -15.37
C PRO A 141 -7.62 -0.62 -16.68
N GLN A 142 -6.95 0.44 -17.13
CA GLN A 142 -7.28 1.11 -18.38
C GLN A 142 -7.06 0.22 -19.60
N ALA A 143 -5.96 -0.53 -19.66
CA ALA A 143 -5.69 -1.47 -20.75
C ALA A 143 -6.66 -2.68 -20.72
N ALA A 144 -7.17 -3.03 -19.53
CA ALA A 144 -8.24 -4.01 -19.37
C ALA A 144 -9.61 -3.50 -19.82
N GLY A 145 -9.76 -2.21 -20.17
CA GLY A 145 -11.01 -1.64 -20.68
C GLY A 145 -11.93 -1.05 -19.62
N LEU A 146 -11.42 -0.78 -18.41
CA LEU A 146 -12.18 0.02 -17.44
C LEU A 146 -12.24 1.49 -17.89
N GLU A 147 -13.44 2.04 -17.86
CA GLU A 147 -13.71 3.43 -18.25
C GLU A 147 -13.47 4.39 -17.08
N MET A 148 -12.96 5.58 -17.40
CA MET A 148 -12.72 6.63 -16.42
C MET A 148 -14.02 6.99 -15.69
N PRO A 149 -14.04 6.99 -14.35
CA PRO A 149 -15.21 7.47 -13.62
C PRO A 149 -15.49 8.93 -14.00
N SER A 150 -16.78 9.27 -14.14
CA SER A 150 -17.22 10.60 -14.56
C SER A 150 -16.91 11.71 -13.55
N ARG A 151 -16.50 11.35 -12.32
CA ARG A 151 -16.08 12.27 -11.26
C ARG A 151 -14.85 11.71 -10.57
N MET A 152 -13.83 12.56 -10.41
CA MET A 152 -12.71 12.29 -9.52
C MET A 152 -13.19 12.44 -8.07
N PHE A 153 -12.84 11.47 -7.22
CA PHE A 153 -13.15 11.48 -5.80
C PHE A 153 -11.88 11.78 -5.02
N TRP A 154 -11.97 12.60 -3.97
CA TRP A 154 -10.85 12.80 -3.06
C TRP A 154 -10.62 11.51 -2.26
N PRO A 155 -9.46 10.85 -2.40
CA PRO A 155 -9.29 9.49 -1.90
C PRO A 155 -9.37 9.44 -0.37
N PHE A 156 -10.23 8.56 0.13
CA PHE A 156 -10.24 8.13 1.52
C PHE A 156 -9.09 7.14 1.77
N ILE A 157 -8.33 7.31 2.85
CA ILE A 157 -7.12 6.50 3.08
C ILE A 157 -7.38 5.34 4.03
N GLU A 158 -7.84 5.61 5.25
CA GLU A 158 -8.07 4.56 6.24
C GLU A 158 -9.02 5.02 7.35
N GLY A 159 -9.93 4.14 7.75
CA GLY A 159 -10.79 4.29 8.94
C GLY A 159 -10.93 2.97 9.68
N PHE A 160 -10.03 2.02 9.43
CA PHE A 160 -9.85 0.78 10.19
C PHE A 160 -11.04 -0.20 10.19
N GLU A 161 -12.04 0.01 9.33
CA GLU A 161 -13.21 -0.88 9.17
C GLU A 161 -12.92 -2.18 8.41
N GLU A 162 -11.84 -2.22 7.63
CA GLU A 162 -11.46 -3.35 6.79
C GLU A 162 -10.29 -4.16 7.35
N GLY A 163 -9.70 -3.77 8.49
CA GLY A 163 -8.55 -4.43 9.10
C GLY A 163 -7.30 -3.55 9.22
N LEU A 164 -6.22 -4.17 9.70
CA LEU A 164 -4.94 -3.53 10.02
C LEU A 164 -3.76 -4.01 9.16
N GLU A 165 -4.00 -4.68 8.03
CA GLU A 165 -2.94 -5.39 7.27
C GLU A 165 -1.80 -4.48 6.81
N SER A 166 -2.11 -3.20 6.58
CA SER A 166 -1.16 -2.17 6.17
C SER A 166 -0.46 -1.49 7.35
N TRP A 167 -0.79 -1.86 8.58
CA TRP A 167 -0.31 -1.25 9.82
C TRP A 167 0.48 -2.27 10.63
N GLN A 168 1.61 -1.86 11.18
CA GLN A 168 2.48 -2.76 11.93
C GLN A 168 3.29 -2.03 12.99
N LEU A 169 3.71 -2.78 14.02
CA LEU A 169 4.75 -2.33 14.92
C LEU A 169 6.09 -2.32 14.18
N HIS A 170 6.76 -1.17 14.15
CA HIS A 170 8.06 -1.00 13.50
C HIS A 170 9.21 -1.08 14.50
N ARG A 171 9.10 -0.34 15.61
CA ARG A 171 10.03 -0.39 16.74
C ARG A 171 9.22 -0.35 18.01
N ALA A 172 9.07 -1.49 18.65
CA ALA A 172 8.18 -1.61 19.80
C ALA A 172 8.83 -2.44 20.92
N PRO A 173 8.56 -2.10 22.19
CA PRO A 173 9.00 -2.90 23.31
C PRO A 173 8.29 -4.26 23.31
N LYS A 174 8.87 -5.24 24.01
CA LYS A 174 8.25 -6.56 24.17
C LYS A 174 6.88 -6.40 24.85
N GLY A 175 5.84 -6.97 24.24
CA GLY A 175 4.47 -6.90 24.76
C GLY A 175 3.67 -5.69 24.26
N ALA A 176 4.26 -4.81 23.44
CA ALA A 176 3.46 -3.87 22.68
C ALA A 176 2.62 -4.60 21.61
N GLU A 177 1.44 -4.07 21.33
CA GLU A 177 0.50 -4.61 20.35
C GLU A 177 -0.19 -3.49 19.57
N ILE A 178 -0.68 -3.85 18.38
CA ILE A 178 -1.72 -3.10 17.68
C ILE A 178 -2.92 -4.02 17.45
N LYS A 179 -4.12 -3.48 17.58
CA LYS A 179 -5.38 -4.20 17.34
C LYS A 179 -6.49 -3.22 16.98
N GLU A 180 -7.60 -3.76 16.47
CA GLU A 180 -8.82 -2.97 16.32
C GLU A 180 -9.36 -2.61 17.71
N GLY A 181 -9.66 -1.34 17.93
CA GLY A 181 -10.10 -0.80 19.21
C GLY A 181 -11.32 0.10 19.08
N ALA A 182 -11.91 0.44 20.22
CA ALA A 182 -13.05 1.35 20.35
C ALA A 182 -12.90 2.22 21.62
N PRO A 183 -13.47 3.43 21.71
CA PRO A 183 -14.33 4.04 20.71
C PRO A 183 -13.54 4.55 19.51
N ALA A 184 -14.14 4.48 18.33
CA ALA A 184 -13.65 5.15 17.11
C ALA A 184 -14.11 6.62 17.08
N PHE A 185 -13.45 7.45 16.28
CA PHE A 185 -13.94 8.79 15.95
C PHE A 185 -15.12 8.68 14.97
N HIS A 186 -14.96 7.89 13.90
CA HIS A 186 -16.03 7.51 12.98
C HIS A 186 -16.09 6.00 12.79
N GLY A 187 -17.26 5.50 12.39
CA GLY A 187 -17.46 4.06 12.21
C GLY A 187 -17.49 3.29 13.54
N ARG A 188 -16.89 2.11 13.53
CA ARG A 188 -16.91 1.13 14.62
C ARG A 188 -15.53 0.89 15.21
N PHE A 189 -14.49 0.95 14.40
CA PHE A 189 -13.14 0.58 14.79
C PHE A 189 -12.15 1.72 14.56
N ALA A 190 -11.22 1.86 15.50
CA ALA A 190 -10.00 2.64 15.37
C ALA A 190 -8.81 1.68 15.51
N LEU A 191 -7.61 2.09 15.10
CA LEU A 191 -6.40 1.38 15.49
C LEU A 191 -6.07 1.73 16.93
N GLU A 192 -5.98 0.73 17.80
CA GLU A 192 -5.42 0.83 19.14
C GLU A 192 -3.98 0.32 19.14
N ALA A 193 -3.08 1.14 19.67
CA ALA A 193 -1.69 0.77 19.93
C ALA A 193 -1.45 0.79 21.44
N SER A 194 -1.02 -0.33 22.00
CA SER A 194 -0.82 -0.50 23.44
C SER A 194 0.66 -0.51 23.79
N LEU A 195 1.07 0.43 24.64
CA LEU A 195 2.41 0.54 25.22
C LEU A 195 2.42 -0.20 26.57
N PRO A 196 3.28 -1.22 26.76
CA PRO A 196 3.32 -1.99 28.00
C PRO A 196 4.01 -1.24 29.15
N ALA A 197 3.81 -1.73 30.38
CA ALA A 197 4.48 -1.22 31.56
C ALA A 197 6.01 -1.18 31.43
N GLY A 198 6.64 -0.15 32.01
CA GLY A 198 8.09 0.02 32.01
C GLY A 198 8.69 0.45 30.66
N SER A 199 7.85 0.79 29.67
CA SER A 199 8.27 1.32 28.38
C SER A 199 7.84 2.78 28.23
N THR A 200 8.63 3.57 27.50
CA THR A 200 8.37 5.00 27.30
C THR A 200 7.87 5.33 25.90
N SER A 201 8.09 4.44 24.92
CA SER A 201 7.72 4.70 23.53
C SER A 201 7.53 3.45 22.69
N MET A 202 6.75 3.58 21.62
CA MET A 202 6.62 2.60 20.55
C MET A 202 6.41 3.31 19.20
N VAL A 203 6.75 2.63 18.11
CA VAL A 203 6.58 3.13 16.75
C VAL A 203 5.63 2.23 15.98
N VAL A 204 4.54 2.82 15.51
CA VAL A 204 3.61 2.22 14.55
C VAL A 204 3.97 2.72 13.16
N ALA A 205 3.90 1.86 12.15
CA ALA A 205 4.14 2.20 10.75
C ALA A 205 2.97 1.80 9.88
N THR A 206 2.77 2.55 8.79
CA THR A 206 1.79 2.20 7.74
C THR A 206 2.35 2.35 6.34
N THR A 207 1.93 1.47 5.43
CA THR A 207 2.17 1.58 3.98
C THR A 207 1.01 2.21 3.23
N ARG A 208 -0.10 2.56 3.90
CA ARG A 208 -1.30 3.14 3.25
C ARG A 208 -1.05 4.48 2.56
N ILE A 209 0.01 5.19 2.97
CA ILE A 209 0.40 6.49 2.42
C ILE A 209 1.60 6.29 1.52
N ARG A 210 1.38 6.43 0.21
CA ARG A 210 2.38 6.18 -0.84
C ARG A 210 2.67 7.44 -1.65
N GLY A 211 3.92 7.60 -2.08
CA GLY A 211 4.37 8.81 -2.79
C GLY A 211 3.69 9.04 -4.13
N TRP A 212 3.29 7.98 -4.82
CA TRP A 212 2.50 8.09 -6.05
C TRP A 212 1.12 8.72 -5.77
N GLN A 213 0.47 8.39 -4.64
CA GLN A 213 -0.82 8.99 -4.26
C GLN A 213 -0.65 10.48 -3.97
N LEU A 214 0.39 10.82 -3.19
CA LEU A 214 0.66 12.20 -2.81
C LEU A 214 0.92 13.09 -4.03
N THR A 215 1.74 12.62 -4.97
CA THR A 215 2.09 13.37 -6.18
C THR A 215 0.92 13.50 -7.14
N ARG A 216 0.17 12.41 -7.35
CA ARG A 216 -0.96 12.38 -8.29
C ARG A 216 -2.09 13.30 -7.88
N HIS A 217 -2.49 13.28 -6.62
CA HIS A 217 -3.63 14.06 -6.13
C HIS A 217 -3.24 15.48 -5.71
N GLY A 218 -1.98 15.90 -5.91
CA GLY A 218 -1.52 17.23 -5.50
C GLY A 218 -1.62 17.46 -3.99
N VAL A 219 -1.44 16.38 -3.21
CA VAL A 219 -1.62 16.38 -1.76
C VAL A 219 -0.61 17.30 -1.11
N ASN A 220 -1.07 18.18 -0.23
CA ASN A 220 -0.21 19.11 0.51
C ASN A 220 0.08 18.65 1.95
N GLY A 221 -0.53 17.56 2.41
CA GLY A 221 -0.26 16.96 3.72
C GLY A 221 -1.16 15.76 4.06
N ILE A 222 -1.05 15.28 5.29
CA ILE A 222 -1.86 14.18 5.83
C ILE A 222 -2.55 14.64 7.09
N GLY A 223 -3.82 14.30 7.25
CA GLY A 223 -4.54 14.48 8.50
C GLY A 223 -4.89 13.14 9.13
N LEU A 224 -4.96 13.12 10.45
CA LEU A 224 -5.42 11.98 11.24
C LEU A 224 -6.02 12.43 12.58
N TYR A 225 -6.93 11.64 13.12
CA TYR A 225 -7.38 11.81 14.51
C TYR A 225 -6.57 10.92 15.45
N LEU A 226 -6.14 11.51 16.57
CA LEU A 226 -5.39 10.83 17.61
C LEU A 226 -6.02 11.10 18.98
N ARG A 227 -5.99 10.10 19.85
CA ARG A 227 -6.25 10.25 21.29
C ARG A 227 -5.50 9.21 22.11
N MET A 228 -5.55 9.36 23.41
CA MET A 228 -5.29 8.29 24.36
C MET A 228 -6.61 7.75 24.90
N ARG A 229 -6.59 6.49 25.36
CA ARG A 229 -7.73 5.97 26.10
C ARG A 229 -7.85 6.66 27.46
N THR A 230 -6.72 6.77 28.15
CA THR A 230 -6.60 7.41 29.47
C THR A 230 -5.28 8.17 29.57
N GLY A 231 -5.26 9.24 30.38
CA GLY A 231 -4.03 9.98 30.69
C GLY A 231 -3.55 10.90 29.57
N SER A 232 -2.23 11.11 29.51
CA SER A 232 -1.58 12.01 28.55
C SER A 232 -0.28 11.45 27.99
N GLY A 233 0.10 11.94 26.83
CA GLY A 233 1.24 11.45 26.08
C GLY A 233 1.48 12.28 24.83
N ARG A 234 2.36 11.81 23.95
CA ARG A 234 2.77 12.59 22.77
C ARG A 234 2.98 11.70 21.56
N ALA A 235 2.72 12.23 20.37
CA ALA A 235 3.08 11.62 19.10
C ALA A 235 4.12 12.45 18.31
N ARG A 236 5.03 11.75 17.63
CA ARG A 236 5.93 12.29 16.60
C ARG A 236 5.73 11.54 15.29
N PHE A 237 6.01 12.21 14.18
CA PHE A 237 5.70 11.70 12.86
C PHE A 237 6.95 11.68 11.99
N ALA A 238 7.04 10.68 11.11
CA ALA A 238 8.07 10.63 10.08
C ALA A 238 7.54 9.93 8.83
N PHE A 239 8.15 10.22 7.69
CA PHE A 239 8.03 9.38 6.50
C PHE A 239 9.32 8.62 6.25
N LEU A 240 9.18 7.46 5.64
CA LEU A 240 10.29 6.66 5.14
C LEU A 240 10.28 6.63 3.60
N ALA A 241 11.47 6.64 3.02
CA ALA A 241 11.73 6.32 1.62
C ALA A 241 12.65 5.10 1.53
N ASN A 242 12.50 4.32 0.46
CA ASN A 242 13.18 3.04 0.21
C ASN A 242 13.03 2.06 1.39
N THR A 243 11.83 1.99 1.97
CA THR A 243 11.57 1.21 3.18
C THR A 243 11.91 -0.27 2.98
N GLY A 244 12.62 -0.87 3.93
CA GLY A 244 13.04 -2.27 3.87
C GLY A 244 14.26 -2.54 2.96
N THR A 245 14.95 -1.49 2.51
CA THR A 245 16.21 -1.59 1.75
C THR A 245 17.40 -1.06 2.56
N ARG A 246 18.62 -1.26 2.05
CA ARG A 246 19.84 -0.68 2.66
C ARG A 246 19.94 0.85 2.53
N ASN A 247 19.14 1.45 1.65
CA ASN A 247 19.15 2.88 1.36
C ASN A 247 17.91 3.59 1.97
N GLU A 248 17.33 2.99 3.01
CA GLU A 248 16.19 3.56 3.72
C GLU A 248 16.55 4.95 4.27
N LYS A 249 15.67 5.93 4.07
CA LYS A 249 15.81 7.29 4.58
C LYS A 249 14.59 7.68 5.39
N LYS A 250 14.81 8.33 6.53
CA LYS A 250 13.77 8.85 7.42
C LYS A 250 13.71 10.38 7.33
N PHE A 251 12.51 10.91 7.16
CA PHE A 251 12.21 12.33 7.15
C PHE A 251 11.30 12.64 8.33
N GLU A 252 11.82 13.34 9.33
CA GLU A 252 11.07 13.65 10.56
C GLU A 252 10.23 14.92 10.38
N SER A 253 8.99 14.89 10.87
CA SER A 253 8.15 16.08 10.94
C SER A 253 8.63 17.02 12.04
N ARG A 254 8.48 18.33 11.80
CA ARG A 254 8.57 19.37 12.83
C ARG A 254 7.33 19.41 13.74
N VAL A 255 6.22 18.80 13.32
CA VAL A 255 4.99 18.74 14.10
C VAL A 255 5.09 17.65 15.15
N THR A 256 4.68 17.98 16.37
CA THR A 256 4.47 17.03 17.46
C THR A 256 3.07 17.24 18.03
N ALA A 257 2.40 16.17 18.42
CA ALA A 257 1.06 16.25 18.99
C ALA A 257 1.07 15.82 20.46
N GLU A 258 0.75 16.73 21.37
CA GLU A 258 0.34 16.36 22.74
C GLU A 258 -1.06 15.73 22.68
N LEU A 259 -1.22 14.58 23.31
CA LEU A 259 -2.41 13.74 23.29
C LEU A 259 -3.00 13.62 24.69
N LYS A 260 -4.33 13.57 24.74
CA LYS A 260 -5.15 13.39 25.93
C LYS A 260 -6.29 12.45 25.59
N GLU A 261 -7.29 12.35 26.47
CA GLU A 261 -8.44 11.48 26.31
C GLU A 261 -9.41 11.97 25.21
N GLU A 262 -9.40 13.25 24.85
CA GLU A 262 -10.18 13.76 23.72
C GLU A 262 -9.54 13.44 22.34
N TRP A 263 -10.40 13.20 21.35
CA TRP A 263 -9.98 13.12 19.95
C TRP A 263 -9.42 14.46 19.49
N LYS A 264 -8.19 14.42 18.97
CA LYS A 264 -7.47 15.58 18.47
C LYS A 264 -7.19 15.40 16.98
N PRO A 265 -7.65 16.31 16.11
CA PRO A 265 -7.19 16.34 14.73
C PRO A 265 -5.72 16.78 14.70
N VAL A 266 -4.91 16.04 13.97
CA VAL A 266 -3.51 16.36 13.72
C VAL A 266 -3.31 16.46 12.22
N GLU A 267 -2.91 17.63 11.76
CA GLU A 267 -2.58 17.89 10.36
C GLU A 267 -1.07 17.96 10.21
N LEU A 268 -0.56 17.27 9.19
CA LEU A 268 0.84 17.11 8.87
C LEU A 268 1.09 17.61 7.44
N PRO A 269 1.23 18.94 7.25
CA PRO A 269 1.64 19.49 5.96
C PRO A 269 2.95 18.85 5.50
N LEU A 270 3.09 18.54 4.21
CA LEU A 270 4.33 17.95 3.67
C LEU A 270 5.54 18.86 3.89
N GLU A 271 5.35 20.19 3.92
CA GLU A 271 6.39 21.17 4.25
C GLU A 271 6.93 21.04 5.68
N SER A 272 6.20 20.37 6.57
CA SER A 272 6.67 20.08 7.93
C SER A 272 7.78 19.02 7.97
N PHE A 273 8.03 18.32 6.85
CA PHE A 273 9.06 17.29 6.70
C PHE A 273 10.21 17.82 5.84
N PRO A 274 11.32 18.30 6.44
CA PRO A 274 12.43 18.86 5.70
C PRO A 274 12.99 17.84 4.70
N GLU A 275 13.34 18.32 3.49
CA GLU A 275 13.96 17.53 2.40
C GLU A 275 13.09 16.40 1.82
N LEU A 276 11.87 16.21 2.32
CA LEU A 276 10.96 15.21 1.80
C LEU A 276 10.56 15.55 0.37
N ARG A 277 10.64 14.55 -0.51
CA ARG A 277 9.99 14.58 -1.82
C ARG A 277 8.78 13.66 -1.74
N ALA A 278 7.58 14.19 -2.03
CA ALA A 278 6.33 13.43 -1.96
C ALA A 278 6.43 12.08 -2.69
N ALA A 279 7.00 12.07 -3.91
CA ALA A 279 7.19 10.87 -4.73
C ALA A 279 8.01 9.76 -4.06
N ALA A 280 8.85 10.09 -3.07
CA ALA A 280 9.75 9.15 -2.41
C ALA A 280 9.11 8.43 -1.20
N VAL A 281 7.90 8.81 -0.80
CA VAL A 281 7.24 8.23 0.38
C VAL A 281 6.85 6.78 0.12
N ASP A 282 7.34 5.87 0.95
CA ASP A 282 6.96 4.45 0.96
C ASP A 282 6.10 4.08 2.17
N SER A 283 6.32 4.75 3.30
CA SER A 283 5.67 4.45 4.57
C SER A 283 5.65 5.67 5.48
N MET A 284 4.63 5.75 6.33
CA MET A 284 4.54 6.72 7.43
C MET A 284 4.81 6.03 8.77
N LEU A 285 5.48 6.72 9.67
CA LEU A 285 5.74 6.31 11.05
C LEU A 285 5.04 7.26 12.02
N ILE A 286 4.51 6.70 13.10
CA ILE A 286 3.97 7.41 14.25
C ILE A 286 4.65 6.84 15.49
N GLU A 287 5.46 7.67 16.15
CA GLU A 287 6.11 7.33 17.41
C GLU A 287 5.30 7.90 18.57
N PHE A 288 4.73 7.01 19.37
CA PHE A 288 3.98 7.35 20.57
C PHE A 288 4.89 7.32 21.80
N PHE A 289 4.69 8.29 22.69
CA PHE A 289 5.38 8.43 23.96
C PHE A 289 4.36 8.47 25.10
N GLY A 290 4.60 7.68 26.15
CA GLY A 290 3.79 7.65 27.36
C GLY A 290 4.66 7.59 28.61
N GLU A 291 4.10 7.99 29.75
CA GLU A 291 4.79 7.95 31.05
C GLU A 291 4.70 6.58 31.74
N GLY A 292 4.09 5.59 31.09
CA GLY A 292 3.86 4.25 31.59
C GLY A 292 3.01 3.42 30.63
N PRO A 293 2.29 2.40 31.13
CA PRO A 293 1.30 1.69 30.31
C PRO A 293 0.30 2.68 29.73
N ALA A 294 0.09 2.61 28.42
CA ALA A 294 -0.73 3.58 27.71
C ALA A 294 -1.38 2.94 26.47
N GLU A 295 -2.57 3.41 26.11
CA GLU A 295 -3.27 3.00 24.90
C GLU A 295 -3.55 4.24 24.07
N PHE A 296 -3.03 4.24 22.84
CA PHE A 296 -3.19 5.29 21.86
C PHE A 296 -4.17 4.82 20.79
N LEU A 297 -5.09 5.69 20.39
CA LEU A 297 -6.02 5.40 19.30
C LEU A 297 -5.74 6.33 18.12
N ILE A 298 -5.80 5.74 16.93
CA ILE A 298 -5.71 6.42 15.64
C ILE A 298 -6.99 6.13 14.88
N ASP A 299 -7.60 7.17 14.33
CA ASP A 299 -8.73 7.01 13.43
C ASP A 299 -8.68 8.02 12.30
N ASP A 300 -9.44 7.74 11.24
CA ASP A 300 -9.66 8.61 10.08
C ASP A 300 -8.35 9.20 9.55
N VAL A 301 -7.65 8.48 8.69
CA VAL A 301 -6.51 9.03 7.97
C VAL A 301 -7.02 9.62 6.65
N TRP A 302 -6.68 10.88 6.38
CA TRP A 302 -7.08 11.58 5.15
C TRP A 302 -5.93 12.35 4.52
N LEU A 303 -6.06 12.65 3.22
CA LEU A 303 -5.15 13.52 2.49
C LEU A 303 -5.61 14.98 2.62
N LEU A 304 -4.67 15.90 2.79
CA LEU A 304 -4.90 17.36 2.76
C LEU A 304 -4.65 17.90 1.34
N GLY A 305 -5.47 18.83 0.87
CA GLY A 305 -5.39 19.37 -0.49
C GLY A 305 -6.27 20.58 -0.71
#